data_AF-A0A0F8NKE5-F1
#
_entry.id   AF-A0A0F8NKE5-F1
#
_cell.length_a   1.000
_cell.length_b   1.000
_cell.length_c   1.000
_cell.angle_alpha   90.00
_cell.angle_beta   90.00
_cell.angle_gamma   90.00
#
_symmetry.space_group_name_H-M   'P 1'
#
loop_
_entity.id
_entity.type
_entity.pdbx_description
1 polymer ?
#
loop_
_entity_poly.entity_id
_entity_poly.type
_entity_poly.pdbx_seq_one_letter_code
_entity_poly.pdbx_strand_id
1 'polypeptide(L)'
;MIQRMWSIDKVKKMSTSEIIEKLQSMNVDFEIERFKKQAQNHISAIQLAEDHYYTQDFHAPGLDEDFIWLAMIELWNRIIPEKYNLEMIDDLMQEGYEDIDKQNYGGGLEKWEKTWDMIISIVPPHIKSVTEADKFIPDLTQSIFNWCQDFEIELGSTGMKDKSFYAKRIKYCQDFRRRFPKSDKSILENMLRAEAESYTELGDMEAAKKLLQEID
;
A
#
# COMPACT_ATOMS: atom_id res chain seq x y z
N MET A 1 15.61 -27.48 12.43
CA MET A 1 15.17 -26.70 13.61
C MET A 1 14.73 -25.32 13.10
N ILE A 2 13.51 -25.21 12.51
CA ILE A 2 13.04 -24.02 11.76
C ILE A 2 11.99 -23.23 12.58
N GLN A 3 11.65 -23.69 13.79
CA GLN A 3 10.55 -23.16 14.59
C GLN A 3 10.78 -21.79 15.26
N ARG A 4 11.98 -21.20 15.18
CA ARG A 4 12.37 -20.04 16.02
C ARG A 4 12.22 -18.66 15.38
N MET A 5 11.91 -18.53 14.08
CA MET A 5 11.80 -17.21 13.46
C MET A 5 10.37 -16.66 13.61
N TRP A 6 10.22 -15.44 14.10
CA TRP A 6 8.91 -14.77 14.11
C TRP A 6 8.47 -14.43 12.68
N SER A 7 7.17 -14.35 12.48
CA SER A 7 6.56 -13.90 11.23
C SER A 7 5.26 -13.17 11.55
N ILE A 8 4.82 -12.29 10.66
CA ILE A 8 3.59 -11.53 10.87
C ILE A 8 2.38 -12.46 11.06
N ASP A 9 2.31 -13.58 10.34
CA ASP A 9 1.26 -14.59 10.50
C ASP A 9 1.21 -15.25 11.89
N LYS A 10 2.37 -15.38 12.55
CA LYS A 10 2.41 -15.89 13.93
C LYS A 10 1.87 -14.84 14.90
N VAL A 11 2.24 -13.58 14.71
CA VAL A 11 1.78 -12.47 15.55
C VAL A 11 0.27 -12.23 15.36
N LYS A 12 -0.24 -12.27 14.12
CA LYS A 12 -1.67 -12.20 13.79
C LYS A 12 -2.53 -13.24 14.53
N LYS A 13 -1.96 -14.41 14.85
CA LYS A 13 -2.66 -15.48 15.61
C LYS A 13 -2.70 -15.25 17.12
N MET A 14 -1.87 -14.34 17.65
CA MET A 14 -1.88 -13.96 19.05
C MET A 14 -3.00 -12.95 19.30
N SER A 15 -3.62 -12.99 20.47
CA SER A 15 -4.49 -11.93 20.98
C SER A 15 -3.69 -10.66 21.31
N THR A 16 -4.37 -9.52 21.41
CA THR A 16 -3.70 -8.25 21.71
C THR A 16 -2.99 -8.29 23.08
N SER A 17 -3.59 -8.94 24.08
CA SER A 17 -2.95 -9.14 25.38
C SER A 17 -1.70 -10.01 25.29
N GLU A 18 -1.73 -11.11 24.53
CA GLU A 18 -0.57 -11.98 24.37
C GLU A 18 0.61 -11.26 23.69
N ILE A 19 0.33 -10.37 22.72
CA ILE A 19 1.37 -9.56 22.08
C ILE A 19 2.02 -8.61 23.11
N ILE A 20 1.20 -7.92 23.90
CA ILE A 20 1.67 -6.98 24.93
C ILE A 20 2.45 -7.72 26.03
N GLU A 21 1.97 -8.86 26.51
CA GLU A 21 2.65 -9.69 27.50
C GLU A 21 4.02 -10.18 26.98
N LYS A 22 4.10 -10.56 25.70
CA LYS A 22 5.38 -10.95 25.09
C LYS A 22 6.35 -9.77 25.00
N LEU A 23 5.88 -8.57 24.64
CA LEU A 23 6.71 -7.34 24.69
C LEU A 23 7.23 -7.08 26.12
N GLN A 24 6.37 -7.16 27.13
CA GLN A 24 6.76 -6.97 28.53
C GLN A 24 7.77 -8.01 29.01
N SER A 25 7.65 -9.27 28.57
CA SER A 25 8.63 -10.32 28.87
C SER A 25 10.03 -10.05 28.30
N MET A 26 10.11 -9.18 27.30
CA MET A 26 11.34 -8.69 26.67
C MET A 26 11.78 -7.34 27.25
N ASN A 27 11.25 -6.92 28.39
CA ASN A 27 11.49 -5.60 29.00
C ASN A 27 11.12 -4.41 28.09
N VAL A 28 10.16 -4.61 27.18
CA VAL A 28 9.61 -3.52 26.37
C VAL A 28 8.35 -2.99 27.04
N ASP A 29 8.40 -1.74 27.51
CA ASP A 29 7.25 -1.05 28.07
C ASP A 29 6.29 -0.64 26.93
N PHE A 30 5.05 -1.11 27.01
CA PHE A 30 4.00 -0.81 26.06
C PHE A 30 2.74 -0.32 26.78
N GLU A 31 2.23 0.83 26.34
CA GLU A 31 1.00 1.43 26.83
C GLU A 31 0.20 1.95 25.63
N ILE A 32 -1.10 1.67 25.60
CA ILE A 32 -1.98 1.87 24.43
C ILE A 32 -2.09 3.36 24.06
N GLU A 33 -2.30 4.24 25.03
CA GLU A 33 -2.49 5.66 24.78
C GLU A 33 -1.19 6.34 24.35
N ARG A 34 -0.05 5.94 24.91
CA ARG A 34 1.28 6.33 24.45
C ARG A 34 1.52 5.88 23.00
N PHE A 35 1.23 4.62 22.69
CA PHE A 35 1.36 4.09 21.33
C PHE A 35 0.51 4.87 20.33
N LYS A 36 -0.76 5.14 20.65
CA LYS A 36 -1.65 5.98 19.82
C LYS A 36 -1.07 7.35 19.55
N LYS A 37 -0.53 8.01 20.59
CA LYS A 37 0.08 9.34 20.47
C LYS A 37 1.34 9.31 19.61
N GLN A 38 2.20 8.30 19.77
CA GLN A 38 3.41 8.12 18.98
C GLN A 38 3.08 7.87 17.50
N ALA A 39 2.11 7.00 17.23
CA ALA A 39 1.63 6.67 15.89
C ALA A 39 1.09 7.89 15.13
N GLN A 40 0.60 8.94 15.80
CA GLN A 40 0.16 10.16 15.10
C GLN A 40 1.28 10.82 14.28
N ASN A 41 2.52 10.72 14.72
CA ASN A 41 3.67 11.36 14.06
C ASN A 41 4.42 10.44 13.10
N HIS A 42 3.94 9.20 12.91
CA HIS A 42 4.57 8.20 12.06
C HIS A 42 3.65 7.78 10.92
N ILE A 43 4.26 7.29 9.85
CA ILE A 43 3.57 6.61 8.74
C ILE A 43 4.02 5.15 8.62
N SER A 44 5.12 4.75 9.28
CA SER A 44 5.65 3.39 9.30
C SER A 44 5.62 2.87 10.74
N ALA A 45 5.12 1.65 10.92
CA ALA A 45 5.15 0.95 12.18
C ALA A 45 6.58 0.50 12.54
N ILE A 46 7.41 0.19 11.53
CA ILE A 46 8.83 -0.12 11.71
C ILE A 46 9.58 1.10 12.23
N GLN A 47 9.44 2.27 11.60
CA GLN A 47 10.09 3.50 12.08
C GLN A 47 9.62 3.86 13.50
N LEU A 48 8.33 3.69 13.79
CA LEU A 48 7.81 3.88 15.14
C LEU A 48 8.45 2.92 16.14
N ALA A 49 8.68 1.65 15.75
CA ALA A 49 9.38 0.68 16.57
C ALA A 49 10.82 1.14 16.84
N GLU A 50 11.53 1.58 15.81
CA GLU A 50 12.91 2.10 15.90
C GLU A 50 13.00 3.30 16.84
N ASP A 51 12.12 4.28 16.71
CA ASP A 51 12.18 5.55 17.43
C ASP A 51 11.77 5.44 18.91
N HIS A 52 11.01 4.41 19.29
CA HIS A 52 10.35 4.36 20.59
C HIS A 52 10.47 3.04 21.36
N TYR A 53 10.71 1.93 20.68
CA TYR A 53 10.69 0.61 21.29
C TYR A 53 12.07 -0.04 21.28
N TYR A 54 12.81 0.08 20.17
CA TYR A 54 14.22 -0.34 20.10
C TYR A 54 15.17 0.60 20.88
N THR A 55 14.73 1.82 21.23
CA THR A 55 15.50 2.71 22.12
C THR A 55 15.39 2.36 23.60
N GLN A 56 14.53 1.41 23.96
CA GLN A 56 14.36 0.96 25.34
C GLN A 56 15.45 -0.04 25.73
N ASP A 57 15.57 -0.33 27.02
CA ASP A 57 16.46 -1.38 27.54
C ASP A 57 15.84 -2.78 27.33
N PHE A 58 15.59 -3.15 26.07
CA PHE A 58 14.93 -4.40 25.73
C PHE A 58 15.89 -5.60 25.81
N HIS A 59 15.33 -6.75 26.15
CA HIS A 59 16.05 -8.02 26.29
C HIS A 59 15.45 -9.06 25.34
N ALA A 60 15.98 -9.11 24.12
CA ALA A 60 15.53 -10.04 23.08
C ALA A 60 16.72 -10.84 22.51
N PRO A 61 16.94 -12.10 22.93
CA PRO A 61 18.05 -12.88 22.40
C PRO A 61 17.78 -13.35 20.97
N GLY A 62 18.59 -12.91 20.02
CA GLY A 62 18.59 -13.41 18.64
C GLY A 62 17.28 -13.16 17.91
N LEU A 63 16.64 -14.21 17.39
CA LEU A 63 15.43 -14.11 16.54
C LEU A 63 14.19 -13.54 17.24
N ASP A 64 14.21 -13.36 18.56
CA ASP A 64 13.14 -12.68 19.29
C ASP A 64 13.14 -11.17 19.06
N GLU A 65 14.24 -10.56 18.58
CA GLU A 65 14.32 -9.11 18.29
C GLU A 65 13.32 -8.68 17.20
N ASP A 66 13.12 -9.54 16.19
CA ASP A 66 12.15 -9.32 15.12
C ASP A 66 10.70 -9.23 15.63
N PHE A 67 10.43 -9.77 16.82
CA PHE A 67 9.10 -9.71 17.40
C PHE A 67 8.63 -8.27 17.65
N ILE A 68 9.53 -7.35 18.00
CA ILE A 68 9.14 -5.98 18.39
C ILE A 68 8.51 -5.25 17.20
N TRP A 69 9.18 -5.20 16.05
CA TRP A 69 8.64 -4.52 14.86
C TRP A 69 7.38 -5.24 14.33
N LEU A 70 7.34 -6.58 14.34
CA LEU A 70 6.15 -7.36 13.97
C LEU A 70 4.95 -7.09 14.90
N ALA A 71 5.21 -6.96 16.20
CA ALA A 71 4.22 -6.59 17.18
C ALA A 71 3.71 -5.16 16.94
N MET A 72 4.58 -4.20 16.61
CA MET A 72 4.15 -2.83 16.33
C MET A 72 3.24 -2.76 15.11
N ILE A 73 3.53 -3.50 14.03
CA ILE A 73 2.64 -3.60 12.86
C ILE A 73 1.26 -4.12 13.28
N GLU A 74 1.21 -5.26 13.96
CA GLU A 74 -0.07 -5.88 14.30
C GLU A 74 -0.86 -5.07 15.34
N LEU A 75 -0.18 -4.47 16.32
CA LEU A 75 -0.82 -3.59 17.30
C LEU A 75 -1.34 -2.31 16.65
N TRP A 76 -0.63 -1.76 15.66
CA TRP A 76 -1.13 -0.63 14.87
C TRP A 76 -2.45 -0.99 14.19
N ASN A 77 -2.48 -2.12 13.48
CA ASN A 77 -3.67 -2.59 12.76
C ASN A 77 -4.89 -2.78 13.66
N ARG A 78 -4.68 -3.17 14.93
CA ARG A 78 -5.75 -3.44 15.89
C ARG A 78 -6.19 -2.20 16.68
N ILE A 79 -5.26 -1.34 17.06
CA ILE A 79 -5.50 -0.23 17.99
C ILE A 79 -5.89 1.04 17.24
N ILE A 80 -5.38 1.23 16.02
CA ILE A 80 -5.55 2.43 15.20
C ILE A 80 -5.94 2.05 13.77
N PRO A 81 -7.01 1.24 13.57
CA PRO A 81 -7.37 0.71 12.26
C PRO A 81 -7.74 1.81 11.25
N GLU A 82 -8.09 3.01 11.72
CA GLU A 82 -8.41 4.18 10.90
C GLU A 82 -7.19 4.85 10.28
N LYS A 83 -5.97 4.55 10.75
CA LYS A 83 -4.73 5.13 10.23
C LYS A 83 -3.89 4.04 9.59
N TYR A 84 -3.72 4.10 8.28
CA TYR A 84 -2.84 3.19 7.55
C TYR A 84 -1.36 3.47 7.84
N ASN A 85 -0.55 2.42 7.80
CA ASN A 85 0.91 2.50 7.82
C ASN A 85 1.50 1.93 6.51
N LEU A 86 2.79 2.15 6.29
CA LEU A 86 3.49 1.74 5.06
C LEU A 86 3.51 0.22 4.90
N GLU A 87 3.68 -0.51 5.99
CA GLU A 87 3.75 -1.98 5.97
C GLU A 87 2.40 -2.58 5.52
N MET A 88 1.27 -1.98 5.93
CA MET A 88 -0.05 -2.37 5.43
C MET A 88 -0.20 -2.11 3.92
N ILE A 89 0.35 -1.01 3.41
CA ILE A 89 0.30 -0.68 1.97
C ILE A 89 1.09 -1.71 1.18
N ASP A 90 2.32 -1.99 1.63
CA ASP A 90 3.22 -2.92 0.97
C ASP A 90 2.65 -4.34 0.98
N ASP A 91 2.24 -4.84 2.15
CA ASP A 91 1.62 -6.16 2.31
C ASP A 91 0.39 -6.32 1.39
N LEU A 92 -0.51 -5.33 1.37
CA LEU A 92 -1.74 -5.42 0.57
C LEU A 92 -1.46 -5.41 -0.93
N MET A 93 -0.43 -4.67 -1.38
CA MET A 93 0.01 -4.72 -2.77
C MET A 93 0.55 -6.10 -3.14
N GLN A 94 1.40 -6.69 -2.29
CA GLN A 94 1.96 -8.03 -2.50
C GLN A 94 0.88 -9.11 -2.50
N GLU A 95 -0.07 -9.05 -1.56
CA GLU A 95 -1.24 -9.95 -1.57
C GLU A 95 -2.05 -9.84 -2.88
N GLY A 96 -2.12 -8.65 -3.47
CA GLY A 96 -2.75 -8.44 -4.77
C GLY A 96 -1.99 -9.11 -5.93
N TYR A 97 -0.66 -9.01 -5.96
CA TYR A 97 0.16 -9.76 -6.92
C TYR A 97 -0.04 -11.27 -6.76
N GLU A 98 -0.03 -11.77 -5.52
CA GLU A 98 -0.27 -13.21 -5.27
C GLU A 98 -1.63 -13.69 -5.76
N ASP A 99 -2.68 -12.88 -5.61
CA ASP A 99 -4.01 -13.20 -6.11
C ASP A 99 -4.03 -13.24 -7.64
N ILE A 100 -3.40 -12.28 -8.30
CA ILE A 100 -3.31 -12.22 -9.77
C ILE A 100 -2.51 -13.44 -10.31
N ASP A 101 -1.40 -13.80 -9.68
CA ASP A 101 -0.62 -15.00 -10.00
C ASP A 101 -1.45 -16.28 -9.88
N LYS A 102 -2.36 -16.34 -8.91
CA LYS A 102 -3.34 -17.43 -8.72
C LYS A 102 -4.57 -17.30 -9.62
N GLN A 103 -4.57 -16.37 -10.58
CA GLN A 103 -5.67 -16.05 -11.50
C GLN A 103 -6.95 -15.53 -10.83
N ASN A 104 -6.85 -15.07 -9.58
CA ASN A 104 -7.90 -14.39 -8.84
C ASN A 104 -7.86 -12.87 -9.12
N TYR A 105 -8.04 -12.48 -10.39
CA TYR A 105 -7.93 -11.08 -10.82
C TYR A 105 -8.88 -10.14 -10.06
N GLY A 106 -10.12 -10.57 -9.80
CA GLY A 106 -11.09 -9.77 -9.04
C GLY A 106 -10.60 -9.44 -7.63
N GLY A 107 -10.11 -10.46 -6.91
CA GLY A 107 -9.57 -10.27 -5.56
C GLY A 107 -8.27 -9.45 -5.54
N GLY A 108 -7.38 -9.66 -6.51
CA GLY A 108 -6.12 -8.92 -6.62
C GLY A 108 -6.35 -7.45 -6.94
N LEU A 109 -7.23 -7.15 -7.90
CA LEU A 109 -7.56 -5.77 -8.29
C LEU A 109 -8.34 -5.01 -7.21
N GLU A 110 -9.18 -5.69 -6.42
CA GLU A 110 -9.81 -5.08 -5.24
C GLU A 110 -8.77 -4.68 -4.19
N LYS A 111 -7.74 -5.51 -3.97
CA LYS A 111 -6.63 -5.18 -3.08
C LYS A 111 -5.83 -3.99 -3.60
N TRP A 112 -5.46 -3.98 -4.88
CA TRP A 112 -4.73 -2.87 -5.49
C TRP A 112 -5.51 -1.56 -5.49
N GLU A 113 -6.84 -1.60 -5.70
CA GLU A 113 -7.72 -0.43 -5.58
C GLU A 113 -7.67 0.14 -4.16
N LYS A 114 -7.74 -0.72 -3.15
CA LYS A 114 -7.61 -0.31 -1.74
C LYS A 114 -6.20 0.19 -1.41
N THR A 115 -5.15 -0.44 -1.93
CA THR A 115 -3.76 0.03 -1.78
C THR A 115 -3.61 1.45 -2.33
N TRP A 116 -4.18 1.73 -3.50
CA TRP A 116 -4.19 3.07 -4.08
C TRP A 116 -4.87 4.09 -3.16
N ASP A 117 -6.05 3.79 -2.63
CA ASP A 117 -6.76 4.66 -1.69
C ASP A 117 -5.94 4.94 -0.42
N MET A 118 -5.26 3.91 0.11
CA MET A 118 -4.35 4.05 1.26
C MET A 118 -3.17 4.98 0.94
N ILE A 119 -2.51 4.79 -0.20
CA ILE A 119 -1.41 5.68 -0.66
C ILE A 119 -1.89 7.12 -0.72
N ILE A 120 -3.07 7.37 -1.33
CA ILE A 120 -3.59 8.75 -1.46
C ILE A 120 -3.94 9.37 -0.12
N SER A 121 -4.34 8.57 0.88
CA SER A 121 -4.61 9.07 2.23
C SER A 121 -3.35 9.47 3.01
N ILE A 122 -2.22 8.81 2.75
CA ILE A 122 -0.95 9.06 3.45
C ILE A 122 -0.13 10.15 2.75
N VAL A 123 -0.08 10.13 1.41
CA VAL A 123 0.72 11.09 0.65
C VAL A 123 0.11 12.50 0.78
N PRO A 124 0.85 13.49 1.31
CA PRO A 124 0.34 14.84 1.48
C PRO A 124 -0.20 15.45 0.18
N PRO A 125 -1.28 16.25 0.23
CA PRO A 125 -1.92 16.78 -0.98
C PRO A 125 -1.04 17.76 -1.76
N HIS A 126 0.02 18.30 -1.16
CA HIS A 126 0.98 19.18 -1.82
C HIS A 126 2.02 18.45 -2.69
N ILE A 127 2.23 17.14 -2.46
CA ILE A 127 3.03 16.27 -3.32
C ILE A 127 2.22 16.02 -4.59
N LYS A 128 2.75 16.37 -5.78
CA LYS A 128 1.97 16.39 -7.03
C LYS A 128 2.56 15.53 -8.14
N SER A 129 3.62 14.78 -7.87
CA SER A 129 4.12 13.73 -8.75
C SER A 129 4.26 12.41 -8.00
N VAL A 130 4.12 11.30 -8.73
CA VAL A 130 4.36 9.97 -8.15
C VAL A 130 5.83 9.78 -7.74
N THR A 131 6.77 10.40 -8.44
CA THR A 131 8.20 10.39 -8.12
C THR A 131 8.51 11.13 -6.81
N GLU A 132 7.78 12.20 -6.49
CA GLU A 132 7.84 12.83 -5.16
C GLU A 132 7.18 11.96 -4.09
N ALA A 133 6.11 11.24 -4.42
CA ALA A 133 5.46 10.29 -3.51
C ALA A 133 6.41 9.12 -3.16
N ASP A 134 7.14 8.59 -4.14
CA ASP A 134 8.19 7.58 -3.91
C ASP A 134 9.26 8.07 -2.94
N LYS A 135 9.68 9.34 -3.06
CA LYS A 135 10.65 9.94 -2.11
C LYS A 135 10.08 10.13 -0.72
N PHE A 136 8.77 10.36 -0.62
CA PHE A 136 8.07 10.49 0.65
C PHE A 136 7.88 9.13 1.34
N ILE A 137 7.82 8.05 0.55
CA ILE A 137 7.61 6.67 1.00
C ILE A 137 8.71 5.74 0.44
N PRO A 138 9.96 5.85 0.92
CA PRO A 138 11.12 5.25 0.25
C PRO A 138 11.28 3.73 0.44
N ASP A 139 10.64 3.14 1.46
CA ASP A 139 10.93 1.78 1.94
C ASP A 139 9.88 0.73 1.57
N LEU A 140 9.22 0.90 0.42
CA LEU A 140 8.30 -0.09 -0.13
C LEU A 140 9.06 -1.16 -0.92
N THR A 141 8.48 -2.35 -1.07
CA THR A 141 9.07 -3.45 -1.86
C THR A 141 9.32 -3.03 -3.31
N GLN A 142 8.51 -2.10 -3.85
CA GLN A 142 8.67 -1.48 -5.15
C GLN A 142 8.18 -0.04 -5.13
N SER A 143 8.57 0.77 -6.12
CA SER A 143 8.07 2.13 -6.24
C SER A 143 6.57 2.19 -6.56
N ILE A 144 5.92 3.21 -6.00
CA ILE A 144 4.56 3.62 -6.32
C ILE A 144 4.44 3.92 -7.82
N PHE A 145 5.51 4.46 -8.45
CA PHE A 145 5.57 4.65 -9.90
C PHE A 145 5.29 3.35 -10.69
N ASN A 146 5.84 2.22 -10.25
CA ASN A 146 5.62 0.93 -10.91
C ASN A 146 4.22 0.39 -10.58
N TRP A 147 3.84 0.38 -9.30
CA TRP A 147 2.53 -0.11 -8.86
C TRP A 147 1.36 0.58 -9.56
N CYS A 148 1.47 1.90 -9.77
CA CYS A 148 0.41 2.65 -10.44
C CYS A 148 0.19 2.20 -11.89
N GLN A 149 1.26 1.79 -12.57
CA GLN A 149 1.20 1.31 -13.95
C GLN A 149 0.76 -0.14 -14.01
N ASP A 150 1.26 -0.99 -13.12
CA ASP A 150 0.83 -2.39 -13.04
C ASP A 150 -0.67 -2.49 -12.79
N PHE A 151 -1.20 -1.66 -11.87
CA PHE A 151 -2.62 -1.61 -11.60
C PHE A 151 -3.44 -1.17 -12.83
N GLU A 152 -2.98 -0.14 -13.54
CA GLU A 152 -3.61 0.31 -14.79
C GLU A 152 -3.64 -0.81 -15.84
N ILE A 153 -2.50 -1.47 -16.04
CA ILE A 153 -2.33 -2.49 -17.09
C ILE A 153 -3.23 -3.68 -16.80
N GLU A 154 -3.32 -4.10 -15.55
CA GLU A 154 -4.11 -5.26 -15.17
C GLU A 154 -5.62 -4.97 -15.22
N LEU A 155 -6.06 -3.75 -14.90
CA LEU A 155 -7.44 -3.32 -15.16
C LEU A 155 -7.79 -3.43 -16.64
N GLY A 156 -6.87 -3.05 -17.54
CA GLY A 156 -7.07 -3.15 -18.99
C GLY A 156 -7.11 -4.60 -19.46
N SER A 157 -6.15 -5.40 -19.00
CA SER A 157 -6.03 -6.83 -19.34
C SER A 157 -7.24 -7.63 -18.87
N THR A 158 -7.75 -7.35 -17.67
CA THR A 158 -8.98 -7.96 -17.15
C THR A 158 -10.22 -7.44 -17.89
N GLY A 159 -10.20 -6.18 -18.33
CA GLY A 159 -11.21 -5.54 -19.18
C GLY A 159 -11.56 -6.32 -20.45
N MET A 160 -10.58 -7.02 -21.03
CA MET A 160 -10.80 -7.86 -22.23
C MET A 160 -11.79 -9.00 -21.98
N LYS A 161 -11.88 -9.50 -20.74
CA LYS A 161 -12.79 -10.58 -20.34
C LYS A 161 -14.07 -10.03 -19.71
N ASP A 162 -13.96 -8.96 -18.93
CA ASP A 162 -15.07 -8.29 -18.28
C ASP A 162 -14.97 -6.77 -18.49
N LYS A 163 -15.83 -6.25 -19.38
CA LYS A 163 -15.84 -4.83 -19.76
C LYS A 163 -16.08 -3.87 -18.60
N SER A 164 -16.61 -4.33 -17.46
CA SER A 164 -16.79 -3.47 -16.28
C SER A 164 -15.45 -2.93 -15.75
N PHE A 165 -14.34 -3.63 -15.99
CA PHE A 165 -13.01 -3.17 -15.60
C PHE A 165 -12.49 -2.01 -16.47
N TYR A 166 -12.98 -1.83 -17.70
CA TYR A 166 -12.65 -0.63 -18.48
C TYR A 166 -13.22 0.64 -17.82
N ALA A 167 -14.42 0.57 -17.24
CA ALA A 167 -14.97 1.69 -16.48
C ALA A 167 -14.13 2.01 -15.24
N LYS A 168 -13.59 0.98 -14.56
CA LYS A 168 -12.65 1.14 -13.45
C LYS A 168 -11.32 1.76 -13.92
N ARG A 169 -10.74 1.28 -15.02
CA ARG A 169 -9.50 1.82 -15.62
C ARG A 169 -9.64 3.31 -15.97
N ILE A 170 -10.75 3.71 -16.59
CA ILE A 170 -11.06 5.11 -16.89
C ILE A 170 -11.05 5.95 -15.61
N LYS A 171 -11.83 5.54 -14.60
CA LYS A 171 -11.90 6.26 -13.32
C LYS A 171 -10.52 6.38 -12.67
N TYR A 172 -9.77 5.28 -12.61
CA TYR A 172 -8.44 5.25 -12.03
C TYR A 172 -7.46 6.18 -12.77
N CYS A 173 -7.41 6.14 -14.10
CA CYS A 173 -6.55 7.02 -14.90
C CYS A 173 -6.87 8.51 -14.65
N GLN A 174 -8.15 8.86 -14.59
CA GLN A 174 -8.59 10.23 -14.28
C GLN A 174 -8.21 10.66 -12.86
N ASP A 175 -8.41 9.77 -11.88
CA ASP A 175 -8.05 10.02 -10.48
C ASP A 175 -6.54 10.17 -10.30
N PHE A 176 -5.74 9.33 -10.96
CA PHE A 176 -4.28 9.43 -10.99
C PHE A 176 -3.83 10.79 -11.53
N ARG A 177 -4.29 11.19 -12.72
CA ARG A 177 -3.88 12.47 -13.33
C ARG A 177 -4.34 13.67 -12.52
N ARG A 178 -5.50 13.60 -11.87
CA ARG A 178 -5.97 14.65 -10.95
C ARG A 178 -5.12 14.75 -9.69
N ARG A 179 -4.69 13.61 -9.14
CA ARG A 179 -3.90 13.55 -7.90
C ARG A 179 -2.43 13.91 -8.13
N PHE A 180 -1.86 13.46 -9.23
CA PHE A 180 -0.45 13.63 -9.58
C PHE A 180 -0.23 14.31 -10.95
N PRO A 181 -0.75 15.53 -11.16
CA PRO A 181 -0.69 16.22 -12.45
C PRO A 181 0.72 16.67 -12.87
N LYS A 182 1.71 16.56 -11.97
CA LYS A 182 3.11 16.92 -12.22
C LYS A 182 4.02 15.70 -12.30
N SER A 183 3.46 14.49 -12.42
CA SER A 183 4.23 13.29 -12.72
C SER A 183 4.96 13.40 -14.06
N ASP A 184 5.94 12.52 -14.26
CA ASP A 184 6.69 12.45 -15.50
C ASP A 184 5.75 12.29 -16.71
N LYS A 185 6.10 12.95 -17.82
CA LYS A 185 5.25 12.99 -19.02
C LYS A 185 4.86 11.59 -19.50
N SER A 186 5.79 10.63 -19.44
CA SER A 186 5.57 9.25 -19.87
C SER A 186 4.40 8.56 -19.14
N ILE A 187 4.33 8.64 -17.81
CA ILE A 187 3.25 8.00 -17.07
C ILE A 187 1.92 8.74 -17.27
N LEU A 188 1.93 10.06 -17.40
CA LEU A 188 0.71 10.83 -17.70
C LEU A 188 0.14 10.47 -19.09
N GLU A 189 0.99 10.34 -20.09
CA GLU A 189 0.60 9.90 -21.43
C GLU A 189 0.10 8.45 -21.46
N ASN A 190 0.72 7.55 -20.68
CA ASN A 190 0.25 6.18 -20.54
C ASN A 190 -1.18 6.15 -19.97
N MET A 191 -1.45 6.91 -18.91
CA MET A 191 -2.80 7.02 -18.33
C MET A 191 -3.82 7.62 -19.30
N LEU A 192 -3.44 8.60 -20.13
CA LEU A 192 -4.32 9.12 -21.18
C LEU A 192 -4.62 8.08 -22.26
N ARG A 193 -3.59 7.35 -22.71
CA ARG A 193 -3.73 6.31 -23.73
C ARG A 193 -4.62 5.16 -23.24
N ALA A 194 -4.40 4.69 -22.01
CA ALA A 194 -5.20 3.65 -21.39
C ALA A 194 -6.66 4.02 -21.20
N GLU A 195 -6.94 5.27 -20.86
CA GLU A 195 -8.30 5.80 -20.81
C GLU A 195 -8.93 5.82 -22.21
N ALA A 196 -8.21 6.28 -23.23
CA ALA A 196 -8.69 6.29 -24.62
C ALA A 196 -8.96 4.87 -25.16
N GLU A 197 -8.07 3.92 -24.88
CA GLU A 197 -8.27 2.49 -25.18
C GLU A 197 -9.55 1.97 -24.51
N SER A 198 -9.73 2.28 -23.23
CA SER A 198 -10.91 1.84 -22.48
C SER A 198 -12.21 2.40 -23.04
N TYR A 199 -12.23 3.69 -23.44
CA TYR A 199 -13.37 4.29 -24.14
C TYR A 199 -13.65 3.61 -25.48
N THR A 200 -12.61 3.29 -26.25
CA THR A 200 -12.72 2.57 -27.52
C THR A 200 -13.39 1.21 -27.32
N GLU A 201 -12.96 0.45 -26.31
CA GLU A 201 -13.50 -0.88 -25.99
C GLU A 201 -14.96 -0.86 -25.50
N LEU A 202 -15.37 0.28 -24.93
CA LEU A 202 -16.75 0.58 -24.55
C LEU A 202 -17.59 1.20 -25.69
N GLY A 203 -16.97 1.50 -26.84
CA GLY A 203 -17.63 2.03 -28.04
C GLY A 203 -17.74 3.56 -28.11
N ASP A 204 -17.09 4.29 -27.20
CA ASP A 204 -17.08 5.77 -27.19
C ASP A 204 -15.85 6.33 -27.93
N MET A 205 -15.92 6.27 -29.26
CA MET A 205 -14.82 6.70 -30.13
C MET A 205 -14.54 8.21 -30.06
N GLU A 206 -15.56 9.02 -29.74
CA GLU A 206 -15.41 10.47 -29.62
C GLU A 206 -14.60 10.84 -28.38
N ALA A 207 -14.91 10.23 -27.23
CA ALA A 207 -14.13 10.41 -26.01
C ALA A 207 -12.67 9.94 -26.20
N ALA A 208 -12.47 8.77 -26.82
CA ALA A 208 -11.13 8.24 -27.10
C ALA A 208 -10.31 9.19 -27.98
N LYS A 209 -10.89 9.68 -29.09
CA LYS A 209 -10.20 10.58 -30.02
C LYS A 209 -9.82 11.90 -29.37
N LYS A 210 -10.67 12.45 -28.51
CA LYS A 210 -10.39 13.69 -27.78
C LYS A 210 -9.15 13.53 -26.89
N LEU A 211 -9.04 12.43 -26.16
CA LEU A 211 -7.88 12.15 -25.29
C LEU A 211 -6.59 11.98 -26.09
N LEU A 212 -6.65 11.28 -27.24
CA LEU A 212 -5.47 11.09 -28.10
C LEU A 212 -4.91 12.40 -28.66
N GLN A 213 -5.74 13.44 -28.84
CA GLN A 213 -5.30 14.77 -29.24
C GLN A 213 -4.55 15.52 -28.14
N GLU A 214 -4.62 15.07 -26.88
CA GLU A 214 -3.88 15.67 -25.75
C GLU A 214 -2.46 15.09 -25.61
N ILE A 215 -2.14 14.03 -26.35
CA ILE A 215 -0.85 13.31 -26.28
C ILE A 215 0.20 13.90 -27.26
N ASP A 216 -0.18 14.89 -28.08
CA ASP A 216 0.70 15.54 -29.08
C ASP A 216 1.75 16.50 -28.47
#